data_AF-A0A7C5CWX9-F1
#
_entry.id   AF-A0A7C5CWX9-F1
#
_cell.length_a   1.000
_cell.length_b   1.000
_cell.length_c   1.000
_cell.angle_alpha   90.00
_cell.angle_beta   90.00
_cell.angle_gamma   90.00
#
_symmetry.space_group_name_H-M   'P 1'
#
loop_
_entity.id
_entity.type
_entity.pdbx_description
1 polymer ?
#
loop_
_entity_poly.entity_id
_entity_poly.type
_entity_poly.pdbx_seq_one_letter_code
_entity_poly.pdbx_strand_id
1 'polypeptide(L)'
;MDEAPKPPVEELDVGLEVYYTDVLPIGGKLKKEPEDFIVNEISDKPPEKRGGEYTIARVTVRNWETNRLIKLLSQKLGISKRRIGFAGTKDKRAITSQLMSFKCPIDDVLSISLKDVKIE
;
A
#
# COMPACT_ATOMS: atom_id res chain seq x y z
N MET A 1 -1.28 28.76 -33.86
CA MET A 1 -0.84 27.38 -33.55
C MET A 1 -0.61 27.38 -32.06
N ASP A 2 -1.42 26.62 -31.32
CA ASP A 2 -1.24 26.51 -29.87
C ASP A 2 0.11 25.83 -29.60
N GLU A 3 0.85 26.36 -28.64
CA GLU A 3 2.17 25.85 -28.26
C GLU A 3 2.03 24.44 -27.65
N ALA A 4 2.91 23.52 -28.06
CA ALA A 4 2.89 22.16 -27.55
C ALA A 4 3.06 22.16 -26.02
N PRO A 5 2.38 21.25 -25.28
CA PRO A 5 2.51 21.17 -23.84
C PRO A 5 3.97 20.89 -23.46
N LYS A 6 4.50 21.66 -22.49
CA LYS A 6 5.87 21.53 -21.98
C LYS A 6 5.86 20.92 -20.58
N PRO A 7 6.79 19.99 -20.28
CA PRO A 7 6.97 19.48 -18.93
C PRO A 7 7.28 20.56 -17.89
N PRO A 8 6.89 20.36 -16.62
CA PRO A 8 7.26 21.24 -15.52
C PRO A 8 8.77 21.23 -15.25
N VAL A 9 9.28 22.27 -14.60
CA VAL A 9 10.73 22.50 -14.42
C VAL A 9 11.40 21.33 -13.70
N GLU A 10 10.72 20.73 -12.72
CA GLU A 10 11.24 19.60 -11.96
C GLU A 10 11.47 18.35 -12.83
N GLU A 11 10.69 18.18 -13.90
CA GLU A 11 10.87 17.10 -14.88
C GLU A 11 12.01 17.41 -15.85
N LEU A 12 12.18 18.68 -16.25
CA LEU A 12 13.29 19.12 -17.08
C LEU A 12 14.65 18.91 -16.39
N ASP A 13 14.72 19.18 -15.08
CA ASP A 13 15.94 19.00 -14.28
C ASP A 13 16.43 17.53 -14.25
N VAL A 14 15.54 16.56 -14.51
CA VAL A 14 15.87 15.13 -14.59
C VAL A 14 15.91 14.61 -16.04
N GLY A 15 15.85 15.50 -17.03
CA GLY A 15 15.96 15.17 -18.46
C GLY A 15 14.67 14.69 -19.12
N LEU A 16 13.51 14.89 -18.49
CA LEU A 16 12.20 14.59 -19.08
C LEU A 16 11.69 15.82 -19.83
N GLU A 17 12.13 15.96 -21.08
CA GLU A 17 11.96 17.19 -21.86
C GLU A 17 10.70 17.24 -22.74
N VAL A 18 10.09 16.07 -23.00
CA VAL A 18 8.96 15.95 -23.95
C VAL A 18 7.90 15.01 -23.43
N TYR A 19 6.66 15.21 -23.89
CA TYR A 19 5.56 14.26 -23.72
C TYR A 19 5.47 13.32 -24.92
N TYR A 20 4.92 12.11 -24.69
CA TYR A 20 4.63 11.17 -25.78
C TYR A 20 3.40 11.60 -26.62
N THR A 21 2.55 12.48 -26.08
CA THR A 21 1.30 12.92 -26.71
C THR A 21 1.23 14.44 -26.78
N ASP A 22 0.65 14.96 -27.86
CA ASP A 22 0.52 16.41 -28.09
C ASP A 22 -0.80 17.00 -27.55
N VAL A 23 -1.52 16.25 -26.73
CA VAL A 23 -2.84 16.63 -26.21
C VAL A 23 -2.67 17.57 -25.01
N LEU A 24 -3.54 18.59 -24.92
CA LEU A 24 -3.55 19.52 -23.79
C LEU A 24 -3.78 18.78 -22.45
N PRO A 25 -3.10 19.20 -21.37
CA PRO A 25 -3.23 18.55 -20.07
C PRO A 25 -4.62 18.80 -19.48
N ILE A 26 -5.16 17.78 -18.80
CA ILE A 26 -6.44 17.88 -18.08
C ILE A 26 -6.35 18.73 -16.81
N GLY A 27 -5.14 19.02 -16.34
CA GLY A 27 -4.89 19.72 -15.07
C GLY A 27 -5.34 18.89 -13.85
N GLY A 28 -5.79 19.58 -12.79
CA GLY A 28 -6.27 18.97 -11.55
C GLY A 28 -5.18 18.71 -10.50
N LYS A 29 -5.60 18.12 -9.37
CA LYS A 29 -4.72 17.74 -8.25
C LYS A 29 -4.99 16.30 -7.85
N LEU A 30 -3.95 15.49 -7.76
CA LEU A 30 -4.04 14.10 -7.30
C LEU A 30 -3.91 14.02 -5.77
N LYS A 31 -4.40 12.92 -5.19
CA LYS A 31 -4.26 12.58 -3.75
C LYS A 31 -4.80 13.69 -2.82
N LYS A 32 -5.98 14.27 -3.10
CA LYS A 32 -6.61 15.27 -2.21
C LYS A 32 -7.16 14.58 -0.96
N GLU A 33 -7.86 13.48 -1.12
CA GLU A 33 -8.26 12.56 -0.05
C GLU A 33 -7.62 11.18 -0.26
N PRO A 34 -7.47 10.33 0.79
CA PRO A 34 -6.94 8.97 0.63
C PRO A 34 -7.73 8.12 -0.38
N GLU A 35 -9.03 8.35 -0.51
CA GLU A 35 -9.93 7.70 -1.45
C GLU A 35 -9.59 7.97 -2.92
N ASP A 36 -8.91 9.09 -3.23
CA ASP A 36 -8.52 9.44 -4.59
C ASP A 36 -7.40 8.53 -5.12
N PHE A 37 -6.79 7.72 -4.26
CA PHE A 37 -5.68 6.85 -4.63
C PHE A 37 -5.83 5.48 -3.97
N ILE A 38 -6.24 4.50 -4.79
CA ILE A 38 -6.52 3.14 -4.35
C ILE A 38 -5.47 2.21 -4.97
N VAL A 39 -4.77 1.45 -4.13
CA VAL A 39 -3.74 0.49 -4.56
C VAL A 39 -4.15 -0.91 -4.09
N ASN A 40 -4.40 -1.79 -5.05
CA ASN A 40 -4.66 -3.21 -4.77
C ASN A 40 -3.46 -4.03 -5.24
N GLU A 41 -2.83 -4.74 -4.32
CA GLU A 41 -1.72 -5.62 -4.65
C GLU A 41 -2.20 -6.85 -5.43
N ILE A 42 -1.56 -7.07 -6.58
CA ILE A 42 -1.63 -8.32 -7.33
C ILE A 42 -0.51 -9.21 -6.80
N SER A 43 -0.87 -10.31 -6.15
CA SER A 43 0.05 -11.20 -5.46
C SER A 43 -0.32 -12.65 -5.72
N ASP A 44 0.68 -13.50 -5.93
CA ASP A 44 0.49 -14.95 -5.90
C ASP A 44 0.42 -15.43 -4.45
N LYS A 45 -0.79 -15.80 -4.00
CA LYS A 45 -0.99 -16.34 -2.66
C LYS A 45 -0.27 -17.70 -2.56
N PRO A 46 0.56 -17.94 -1.53
CA PRO A 46 1.16 -19.25 -1.32
C PRO A 46 0.07 -20.30 -1.07
N PRO A 47 0.30 -21.58 -1.45
CA PRO A 47 -0.65 -22.64 -1.21
C PRO A 47 -0.91 -22.81 0.29
N GLU A 48 -2.14 -23.13 0.64
CA GLU A 48 -2.54 -23.31 2.03
C GLU A 48 -1.91 -24.59 2.61
N LYS A 49 -1.35 -24.45 3.81
CA LYS A 49 -0.78 -25.57 4.56
C LYS A 49 -1.47 -25.65 5.93
N ARG A 50 -2.28 -26.68 6.13
CA ARG A 50 -2.88 -26.95 7.44
C ARG A 50 -1.79 -27.17 8.48
N GLY A 51 -1.93 -26.53 9.64
CA GLY A 51 -0.90 -26.54 10.69
C GLY A 51 0.41 -25.82 10.32
N GLY A 52 0.38 -24.95 9.30
CA GLY A 52 1.51 -24.09 8.96
C GLY A 52 1.83 -23.09 10.07
N GLU A 53 3.08 -22.62 10.12
CA GLU A 53 3.51 -21.64 11.12
C GLU A 53 3.02 -20.21 10.85
N TYR A 54 2.55 -19.93 9.64
CA TYR A 54 2.19 -18.59 9.18
C TYR A 54 0.72 -18.51 8.84
N THR A 55 0.09 -17.44 9.34
CA THR A 55 -1.19 -16.94 8.85
C THR A 55 -0.91 -15.93 7.74
N ILE A 56 -1.58 -16.08 6.61
CA ILE A 56 -1.53 -15.16 5.49
C ILE A 56 -2.86 -14.44 5.43
N ALA A 57 -2.85 -13.12 5.53
CA ALA A 57 -4.06 -12.31 5.53
C ALA A 57 -3.91 -11.11 4.58
N ARG A 58 -5.01 -10.74 3.94
CA ARG A 58 -5.15 -9.50 3.20
C ARG A 58 -5.41 -8.38 4.18
N VAL A 59 -4.53 -7.39 4.19
CA VAL A 59 -4.63 -6.23 5.06
C VAL A 59 -4.91 -5.01 4.21
N THR A 60 -6.06 -4.39 4.45
CA THR A 60 -6.48 -3.15 3.80
C THR A 60 -6.41 -2.02 4.80
N VAL A 61 -5.69 -0.95 4.47
CA VAL A 61 -5.49 0.21 5.33
C VAL A 61 -5.80 1.52 4.63
N ARG A 62 -6.34 2.48 5.38
CA ARG A 62 -6.58 3.84 4.91
C ARG A 62 -5.68 4.84 5.63
N ASN A 63 -4.88 5.58 4.87
CA ASN A 63 -4.02 6.66 5.38
C ASN A 63 -2.97 6.21 6.43
N TRP A 64 -2.40 5.01 6.25
CA TRP A 64 -1.45 4.42 7.20
C TRP A 64 -0.01 4.45 6.68
N GLU A 65 0.93 4.78 7.57
CA GLU A 65 2.35 4.55 7.32
C GLU A 65 2.70 3.11 7.72
N THR A 66 3.46 2.41 6.86
CA THR A 66 3.68 0.96 6.99
C THR A 66 4.41 0.61 8.29
N ASN A 67 5.47 1.31 8.67
CA ASN A 67 6.21 1.00 9.89
C ASN A 67 5.38 1.21 11.17
N ARG A 68 4.51 2.22 11.19
CA ARG A 68 3.55 2.47 12.26
C ARG A 68 2.52 1.34 12.36
N LEU A 69 1.98 0.88 11.23
CA LEU A 69 1.07 -0.26 11.16
C LEU A 69 1.75 -1.52 11.74
N ILE A 70 2.94 -1.88 11.24
CA ILE A 70 3.70 -3.04 11.70
C ILE A 70 4.00 -2.97 13.20
N LYS A 71 4.33 -1.79 13.72
CA LYS A 71 4.56 -1.59 15.16
C LYS A 71 3.33 -1.92 15.98
N LEU A 72 2.15 -1.43 15.57
CA LEU A 72 0.90 -1.67 16.30
C LEU A 72 0.43 -3.12 16.19
N LEU A 73 0.54 -3.72 15.01
CA LEU A 73 0.22 -5.14 14.80
C LEU A 73 1.11 -6.02 15.68
N SER A 74 2.42 -5.77 15.69
CA SER A 74 3.38 -6.45 16.56
C SER A 74 3.03 -6.35 18.05
N GLN A 75 2.64 -5.16 18.52
CA GLN A 75 2.22 -4.94 19.91
C GLN A 75 0.92 -5.69 20.24
N LYS A 76 -0.09 -5.65 19.36
CA LYS A 76 -1.37 -6.35 19.58
C LYS A 76 -1.24 -7.86 19.57
N LEU A 77 -0.38 -8.39 18.71
CA LEU A 77 -0.15 -9.83 18.58
C LEU A 77 0.86 -10.38 19.59
N GLY A 78 1.58 -9.52 20.32
CA GLY A 78 2.66 -9.96 21.23
C GLY A 78 3.84 -10.63 20.52
N ILE A 79 4.02 -10.40 19.21
CA ILE A 79 5.11 -10.97 18.41
C ILE A 79 6.09 -9.89 17.95
N SER A 80 7.34 -10.26 17.70
CA SER A 80 8.33 -9.34 17.12
C SER A 80 7.91 -8.86 15.73
N LYS A 81 8.22 -7.61 15.37
CA LYS A 81 8.01 -7.07 14.00
C LYS A 81 8.62 -7.96 12.90
N ARG A 82 9.72 -8.66 13.20
CA ARG A 82 10.39 -9.60 12.25
C ARG A 82 9.52 -10.80 11.89
N ARG A 83 8.43 -11.05 12.63
CA ARG A 83 7.45 -12.11 12.39
C ARG A 83 6.26 -11.64 11.56
N ILE A 84 6.29 -10.40 11.08
CA ILE A 84 5.29 -9.82 10.17
C ILE A 84 5.98 -9.49 8.84
N GLY A 85 5.58 -10.16 7.76
CA GLY A 85 6.12 -9.99 6.42
C GLY A 85 5.14 -9.28 5.47
N PHE A 86 5.68 -8.56 4.48
CA PHE A 86 4.95 -7.90 3.40
C PHE A 86 5.89 -7.69 2.22
N ALA A 87 5.38 -7.64 0.98
CA ALA A 87 6.20 -7.62 -0.24
C ALA A 87 6.79 -6.24 -0.60
N GLY A 88 6.28 -5.17 0.00
CA GLY A 88 6.78 -3.81 -0.20
C GLY A 88 5.87 -2.79 0.45
N THR A 89 6.40 -1.58 0.69
CA THR A 89 5.61 -0.49 1.22
C THR A 89 4.67 0.08 0.15
N LYS A 90 3.48 0.50 0.56
CA LYS A 90 2.52 1.21 -0.30
C LYS A 90 2.41 2.67 0.14
N ASP A 91 1.82 3.51 -0.72
CA ASP A 91 1.60 4.92 -0.42
C ASP A 91 0.89 5.14 0.91
N LYS A 92 1.42 6.04 1.74
CA LYS A 92 0.78 6.41 3.00
C LYS A 92 -0.58 7.07 2.77
N ARG A 93 -0.67 8.03 1.85
CA ARG A 93 -1.89 8.82 1.59
C ARG A 93 -2.72 8.14 0.51
N ALA A 94 -3.27 6.99 0.85
CA ALA A 94 -4.02 6.11 -0.04
C ALA A 94 -4.92 5.15 0.76
N ILE A 95 -5.81 4.47 0.04
CA ILE A 95 -6.36 3.18 0.48
C ILE A 95 -5.51 2.09 -0.17
N THR A 96 -4.88 1.24 0.63
CA THR A 96 -3.98 0.20 0.12
C THR A 96 -4.39 -1.17 0.65
N SER A 97 -4.46 -2.16 -0.23
CA SER A 97 -4.75 -3.56 0.12
C SER A 97 -3.58 -4.44 -0.31
N GLN A 98 -2.99 -5.19 0.62
CA GLN A 98 -1.84 -6.04 0.35
C GLN A 98 -1.85 -7.31 1.18
N LEU A 99 -1.14 -8.33 0.70
CA LEU A 99 -0.98 -9.58 1.40
C LEU A 99 0.14 -9.46 2.45
N MET A 100 -0.14 -9.89 3.66
CA MET A 100 0.81 -9.89 4.76
C MET A 100 0.89 -11.28 5.39
N SER A 101 2.08 -11.63 5.88
CA SER A 101 2.33 -12.88 6.60
C SER A 101 2.57 -12.61 8.08
N PHE A 102 2.03 -13.47 8.93
CA PHE A 102 2.11 -13.37 10.38
C PHE A 102 2.51 -14.72 10.95
N LYS A 103 3.63 -14.81 11.68
CA LYS A 103 4.02 -16.05 12.39
C LYS A 103 3.26 -16.18 13.71
N CYS A 104 1.94 -16.35 13.65
CA CYS A 104 1.02 -16.59 14.76
C CYS A 104 -0.28 -17.28 14.26
N PRO A 105 -1.09 -17.86 15.17
CA PRO A 105 -2.41 -18.40 14.87
C PRO A 105 -3.35 -17.44 14.13
N ILE A 106 -4.29 -18.00 13.36
CA ILE A 106 -5.28 -17.23 12.58
C ILE A 106 -6.22 -16.43 13.49
N ASP A 107 -6.62 -16.99 14.62
CA ASP A 107 -7.54 -16.36 15.56
C ASP A 107 -6.94 -15.08 16.16
N ASP A 108 -5.63 -15.08 16.42
CA ASP A 108 -4.91 -13.89 16.90
C ASP A 108 -4.95 -12.77 15.86
N VAL A 109 -4.75 -13.10 14.57
CA VAL A 109 -4.78 -12.12 13.46
C VAL A 109 -6.19 -11.56 13.27
N LEU A 110 -7.21 -12.41 13.32
CA LEU A 110 -8.62 -11.99 13.17
C LEU A 110 -9.13 -11.19 14.38
N SER A 111 -8.53 -11.36 15.55
CA SER A 111 -8.89 -10.58 16.75
C SER A 111 -8.44 -9.11 16.69
N ILE A 112 -7.58 -8.76 15.72
CA ILE A 112 -7.03 -7.40 15.61
C ILE A 112 -8.13 -6.43 15.20
N SER A 113 -8.47 -5.54 16.13
CA SER A 113 -9.25 -4.33 15.86
C SER A 113 -8.35 -3.09 15.92
N LEU A 114 -8.26 -2.38 14.80
CA LEU A 114 -7.56 -1.11 14.63
C LEU A 114 -8.40 -0.19 13.73
N LYS A 115 -8.44 1.10 14.08
CA LYS A 115 -9.12 2.10 13.25
C LYS A 115 -8.49 2.15 11.86
N ASP A 116 -9.31 2.23 10.82
CA ASP A 116 -8.87 2.38 9.43
C ASP A 116 -8.03 1.20 8.91
N VAL A 117 -8.16 0.02 9.54
CA VAL A 117 -7.49 -1.23 9.16
C VAL A 117 -8.53 -2.34 9.09
N LYS A 118 -8.53 -3.09 8.00
CA LYS A 118 -9.35 -4.29 7.78
C LYS A 118 -8.44 -5.47 7.47
N ILE A 119 -8.71 -6.63 8.07
CA ILE A 119 -7.93 -7.86 7.87
C ILE A 119 -8.88 -8.98 7.46
N GLU A 120 -8.56 -9.69 6.38
CA GLU A 120 -9.35 -10.78 5.77
C GLU A 120 -8.50 -11.97 5.36
#